data_AF-T0MX39-F1
#
_entry.id   AF-T0MX39-F1
#
_cell.length_a   1.000
_cell.length_b   1.000
_cell.length_c   1.000
_cell.angle_alpha   90.00
_cell.angle_beta   90.00
_cell.angle_gamma   90.00
#
_symmetry.space_group_name_H-M   'P 1'
#
loop_
_entity.id
_entity.type
_entity.pdbx_description
1 polymer ?
#
loop_
_entity_poly.entity_id
_entity_poly.type
_entity_poly.pdbx_seq_one_letter_code
_entity_poly.pdbx_strand_id
1 'polypeptide(L)'
;MSTIEHVGFDEEDKEGGKSKKALLKIIELLNNNGTAIITVPLGYNPEIDSIVMNNEINFTKKYFLKRVSILNLWKETTMHEALKHKYGLKYPAANSVAFLIYKKSEK
;
A
#
# COMPACT_ATOMS: atom_id res chain seq x y z
N MET A 1 -9.29 9.00 -11.73
CA MET A 1 -8.01 9.16 -11.01
C MET A 1 -7.56 7.76 -10.62
N SER A 2 -6.40 7.29 -11.08
CA SER A 2 -5.91 5.93 -10.78
C SER A 2 -4.80 6.00 -9.75
N THR A 3 -5.00 5.36 -8.60
CA THR A 3 -4.00 5.15 -7.55
C THR A 3 -3.33 3.77 -7.72
N ILE A 4 -2.25 3.50 -6.98
CA ILE A 4 -1.39 2.32 -7.26
C ILE A 4 -2.06 0.99 -6.94
N GLU A 5 -3.03 0.99 -6.03
CA GLU A 5 -3.83 -0.18 -5.68
C GLU A 5 -4.70 -0.68 -6.83
N HIS A 6 -5.03 0.17 -7.81
CA HIS A 6 -5.83 -0.24 -8.98
C HIS A 6 -4.97 -0.84 -10.12
N VAL A 7 -3.66 -0.54 -10.14
CA VAL A 7 -2.75 -0.94 -11.23
C VAL A 7 -2.68 -2.46 -11.34
N GLY A 8 -3.11 -3.02 -12.47
CA GLY A 8 -3.14 -4.47 -12.71
C GLY A 8 -4.29 -5.23 -12.04
N PHE A 9 -5.15 -4.57 -11.25
CA PHE A 9 -6.27 -5.20 -10.56
C PHE A 9 -7.64 -4.82 -11.14
N ASP A 10 -7.80 -3.56 -11.52
CA ASP A 10 -9.06 -3.00 -12.05
C ASP A 10 -9.17 -3.09 -13.59
N GLU A 11 -8.08 -3.50 -14.24
CA GLU A 11 -8.02 -3.63 -15.69
C GLU A 11 -8.78 -4.87 -16.16
N GLU A 12 -9.37 -4.81 -17.37
CA GLU A 12 -10.07 -5.95 -17.97
C GLU A 12 -9.14 -7.16 -18.13
N ASP A 13 -7.91 -6.89 -18.61
CA ASP A 13 -6.81 -7.85 -18.67
C ASP A 13 -5.92 -7.71 -17.43
N LYS A 14 -6.19 -8.51 -16.41
CA LYS A 14 -5.42 -8.49 -15.16
C LYS A 14 -4.02 -9.06 -15.35
N GLU A 15 -3.02 -8.19 -15.44
CA GLU A 15 -1.61 -8.59 -15.46
C GLU A 15 -1.06 -8.71 -14.03
N GLY A 16 -0.90 -9.96 -13.56
CA GLY A 16 -0.27 -10.24 -12.28
C GLY A 16 1.16 -9.69 -12.21
N GLY A 17 1.51 -9.04 -11.08
CA GLY A 17 2.82 -8.45 -10.88
C GLY A 17 2.92 -6.98 -11.32
N LYS A 18 1.89 -6.42 -11.95
CA LYS A 18 1.93 -5.04 -12.48
C LYS A 18 1.98 -4.01 -11.35
N SER A 19 1.29 -4.25 -10.23
CA SER A 19 1.35 -3.36 -9.07
C SER A 19 2.76 -3.32 -8.48
N LYS A 20 3.40 -4.49 -8.35
CA LYS A 20 4.81 -4.60 -7.91
C LYS A 20 5.77 -3.89 -8.87
N LYS A 21 5.62 -4.11 -10.19
CA LYS A 21 6.43 -3.43 -11.21
C LYS A 21 6.30 -1.90 -11.09
N ALA A 22 5.08 -1.39 -10.89
CA ALA A 22 4.84 0.04 -10.71
C ALA A 22 5.53 0.60 -9.46
N LEU A 23 5.43 -0.10 -8.31
CA LEU A 23 6.12 0.28 -7.07
C LEU A 23 7.65 0.31 -7.26
N LEU A 24 8.21 -0.72 -7.88
CA LEU A 24 9.64 -0.77 -8.17
C LEU A 24 10.07 0.36 -9.10
N LYS A 25 9.24 0.71 -10.09
CA LYS A 25 9.55 1.81 -11.00
C LYS A 25 9.61 3.15 -10.31
N ILE A 26 8.69 3.42 -9.38
CA ILE A 26 8.72 4.63 -8.54
C ILE A 26 10.01 4.68 -7.73
N ILE A 27 10.41 3.56 -7.13
CA ILE A 27 11.65 3.45 -6.35
C ILE A 27 12.90 3.72 -7.22
N GLU A 28 12.93 3.20 -8.46
CA GLU A 28 14.03 3.44 -9.40
C GLU A 28 14.22 4.92 -9.70
N LEU A 29 13.12 5.67 -9.85
CA LEU A 29 13.11 7.10 -10.18
C LEU A 29 13.61 8.01 -9.04
N LEU A 30 13.78 7.50 -7.83
CA LEU A 30 14.35 8.28 -6.74
C LEU A 30 15.80 8.66 -7.04
N ASN A 31 16.16 9.91 -6.74
CA ASN A 31 17.57 10.31 -6.65
C ASN A 31 18.29 9.53 -5.53
N ASN A 32 19.62 9.57 -5.55
CA ASN A 32 20.42 9.06 -4.42
C ASN A 32 20.01 9.76 -3.12
N ASN A 33 19.90 9.00 -2.03
CA ASN A 33 19.32 9.44 -0.74
C ASN A 33 17.85 9.90 -0.80
N GLY A 34 17.18 9.73 -1.95
CA GLY A 34 15.77 10.04 -2.13
C GLY A 34 14.89 9.16 -1.25
N THR A 35 13.77 9.72 -0.80
CA THR A 35 12.78 9.03 0.02
C THR A 35 11.43 9.00 -0.70
N ALA A 36 10.82 7.82 -0.79
CA ALA A 36 9.42 7.68 -1.18
C ALA A 36 8.56 7.39 0.06
N ILE A 37 7.43 8.07 0.15
CA ILE A 37 6.34 7.74 1.05
C ILE A 37 5.21 7.24 0.18
N ILE A 38 4.84 5.97 0.34
CA ILE A 38 3.82 5.30 -0.46
C ILE A 38 2.67 4.95 0.46
N THR A 39 1.48 5.43 0.13
CA THR A 39 0.26 5.14 0.88
C THR A 39 -0.65 4.26 0.06
N VAL A 40 -1.08 3.12 0.63
CA VAL A 40 -1.99 2.19 -0.05
C VAL A 40 -3.11 1.76 0.88
N PRO A 41 -4.37 1.71 0.41
CA PRO A 41 -5.41 1.01 1.14
C PRO A 41 -5.09 -0.48 1.17
N LEU A 42 -5.40 -1.14 2.29
CA LEU A 42 -5.28 -2.60 2.40
C LEU A 42 -6.64 -3.29 2.21
N GLY A 43 -6.59 -4.56 1.83
CA GLY A 43 -7.79 -5.36 1.62
C GLY A 43 -8.59 -4.98 0.37
N TYR A 44 -7.91 -4.39 -0.62
CA TYR A 44 -8.46 -4.10 -1.95
C TYR A 44 -7.76 -4.94 -3.02
N ASN A 45 -6.47 -4.69 -3.23
CA ASN A 45 -5.63 -5.41 -4.17
C ASN A 45 -4.78 -6.46 -3.43
N PRO A 46 -5.03 -7.77 -3.66
CA PRO A 46 -4.30 -8.84 -2.98
C PRO A 46 -2.78 -8.84 -3.22
N GLU A 47 -2.32 -8.33 -4.37
CA GLU A 47 -0.89 -8.24 -4.68
C GLU A 47 -0.22 -7.19 -3.78
N ILE A 48 -0.86 -6.03 -3.60
CA ILE A 48 -0.38 -5.00 -2.66
C ILE A 48 -0.37 -5.55 -1.24
N ASP A 49 -1.44 -6.24 -0.82
CA ASP A 49 -1.51 -6.86 0.51
C ASP A 49 -0.37 -7.87 0.71
N SER A 50 -0.05 -8.69 -0.31
CA SER A 50 1.08 -9.63 -0.29
C SER A 50 2.41 -8.92 -0.14
N ILE A 51 2.68 -7.89 -0.95
CA ILE A 51 3.93 -7.10 -0.89
C ILE A 51 4.14 -6.54 0.51
N VAL A 52 3.07 -6.00 1.10
CA VAL A 52 3.10 -5.42 2.44
C VAL A 52 3.33 -6.50 3.50
N MET A 53 2.60 -7.62 3.43
CA MET A 53 2.66 -8.71 4.41
C MET A 53 3.98 -9.45 4.39
N ASN A 54 4.49 -9.77 3.20
CA ASN A 54 5.63 -10.66 2.99
C ASN A 54 6.97 -9.93 2.86
N ASN A 55 7.02 -8.60 3.06
CA ASN A 55 8.23 -7.79 2.88
C ASN A 55 8.85 -7.96 1.48
N GLU A 56 8.05 -8.12 0.42
CA GLU A 56 8.59 -8.36 -0.93
C GLU A 56 9.41 -7.18 -1.49
N ILE A 57 9.22 -6.00 -0.91
CA ILE A 57 10.04 -4.81 -1.12
C ILE A 57 10.58 -4.38 0.25
N ASN A 58 11.87 -4.07 0.31
CA ASN A 58 12.57 -3.64 1.52
C ASN A 58 12.23 -2.19 1.90
N PHE A 59 11.00 -1.96 2.35
CA PHE A 59 10.62 -0.69 2.95
C PHE A 59 11.37 -0.48 4.27
N THR A 60 11.99 0.69 4.42
CA THR A 60 12.74 1.08 5.62
C THR A 60 11.84 1.18 6.85
N LYS A 61 10.60 1.67 6.67
CA LYS A 61 9.59 1.75 7.74
C LYS A 61 8.19 1.49 7.19
N LYS A 62 7.29 0.99 8.05
CA LYS A 62 5.89 0.82 7.74
C LYS A 62 5.04 1.26 8.91
N TYR A 63 3.97 2.01 8.63
CA TYR A 63 2.94 2.37 9.60
C TYR A 63 1.59 1.95 9.07
N PHE A 64 0.66 1.65 9.97
CA PHE A 64 -0.65 1.15 9.61
C PHE A 64 -1.71 1.89 10.39
N LEU A 65 -2.75 2.33 9.70
CA LEU A 65 -3.92 2.93 10.33
C LEU A 65 -5.14 2.07 10.04
N LYS A 66 -6.04 1.97 11.02
CA LYS A 66 -7.41 1.46 10.82
C LYS A 66 -8.42 2.56 11.05
N ARG A 67 -9.47 2.57 10.23
CA ARG A 67 -10.61 3.47 10.37
C ARG A 67 -11.51 2.97 11.48
N VAL A 68 -11.84 3.85 12.42
CA VAL A 68 -12.66 3.51 13.59
C VAL A 68 -14.05 4.12 13.53
N SER A 69 -14.31 5.09 12.63
CA SER A 69 -15.60 5.79 12.52
C SER A 69 -15.97 6.10 11.06
N ILE A 70 -17.28 6.21 10.79
CA ILE A 70 -17.82 6.74 9.53
C ILE A 70 -17.36 8.18 9.27
N LEU A 71 -17.09 8.95 10.33
CA LEU A 71 -16.56 10.32 10.27
C LEU A 71 -15.05 10.40 9.97
N ASN A 72 -14.45 9.35 9.39
CA ASN A 72 -13.03 9.29 9.03
C ASN A 72 -12.07 9.49 10.20
N LEU A 73 -12.40 8.96 11.38
CA LEU A 73 -11.42 8.84 12.46
C LEU A 73 -10.54 7.61 12.23
N TRP A 74 -9.23 7.79 12.39
CA TRP A 74 -8.21 6.77 12.18
C TRP A 74 -7.38 6.57 13.44
N LYS A 75 -6.96 5.33 13.68
CA LYS A 75 -6.07 4.98 14.79
C LYS A 75 -4.93 4.11 14.27
N GLU A 76 -3.73 4.36 14.78
CA GLU A 76 -2.58 3.51 14.51
C GLU A 76 -2.82 2.07 14.99
N THR A 77 -2.30 1.12 14.21
CA THR A 77 -2.51 -0.30 14.44
C THR A 77 -1.34 -1.13 13.91
N THR A 78 -1.42 -2.45 14.05
CA THR A 78 -0.42 -3.38 13.53
C THR A 78 -0.79 -3.81 12.11
N MET A 79 0.20 -4.28 11.35
CA MET A 79 -0.02 -4.86 10.00
C MET A 79 -1.10 -5.94 9.99
N HIS A 80 -1.01 -6.90 10.92
CA HIS A 80 -1.94 -8.02 11.02
C HIS A 80 -3.37 -7.56 11.31
N GLU A 81 -3.54 -6.52 12.12
CA GLU A 81 -4.86 -5.98 12.41
C GLU A 81 -5.39 -5.17 11.22
N ALA A 82 -4.54 -4.38 10.55
CA ALA A 82 -4.92 -3.59 9.39
C ALA A 82 -5.42 -4.47 8.22
N LEU A 83 -4.76 -5.59 7.94
CA LEU A 83 -5.15 -6.53 6.88
C LEU A 83 -6.52 -7.20 7.09
N LYS A 84 -7.05 -7.22 8.32
CA LYS A 84 -8.42 -7.72 8.60
C LYS A 84 -9.51 -6.76 8.13
N HIS A 85 -9.17 -5.48 7.91
CA HIS A 85 -10.14 -4.42 7.61
C HIS A 85 -10.29 -4.23 6.10
N LYS A 86 -11.06 -5.11 5.45
CA LYS A 86 -11.25 -5.08 4.00
C LYS A 86 -11.80 -3.75 3.48
N TYR A 87 -11.36 -3.37 2.29
CA TYR A 87 -11.85 -2.18 1.59
C TYR A 87 -13.37 -2.26 1.36
N GLY A 88 -14.08 -1.16 1.61
CA GLY A 88 -15.52 -1.04 1.41
C GLY A 88 -16.41 -1.85 2.36
N LEU A 89 -15.84 -2.69 3.25
CA LEU A 89 -16.64 -3.63 4.05
C LEU A 89 -17.39 -2.98 5.21
N LYS A 90 -16.68 -2.26 6.10
CA LYS A 90 -17.29 -1.64 7.29
C LYS A 90 -17.75 -0.21 7.00
N TYR A 91 -16.89 0.55 6.35
CA TYR A 91 -17.17 1.90 5.85
C TYR A 91 -16.86 1.94 4.35
N PRO A 92 -17.50 2.85 3.59
CA PRO A 92 -17.15 3.06 2.19
C PRO A 92 -15.67 3.41 2.03
N ALA A 93 -15.08 2.93 0.94
CA ALA A 93 -13.65 3.08 0.62
C ALA A 93 -12.71 2.41 1.63
N ALA A 94 -11.54 2.99 1.88
CA ALA A 94 -10.52 2.38 2.73
C ALA A 94 -11.00 2.24 4.19
N ASN A 95 -10.81 1.04 4.75
CA ASN A 95 -11.00 0.74 6.17
C ASN A 95 -9.66 0.56 6.91
N SER A 96 -8.58 0.37 6.16
CA SER A 96 -7.20 0.40 6.65
C SER A 96 -6.28 0.94 5.55
N VAL A 97 -5.17 1.56 5.96
CA VAL A 97 -4.15 2.15 5.08
C VAL A 97 -2.77 1.82 5.62
N ALA A 98 -1.85 1.45 4.73
CA ALA A 98 -0.43 1.34 5.02
C ALA A 98 0.33 2.57 4.51
N PHE A 99 1.26 3.06 5.31
CA PHE A 99 2.25 4.06 4.95
C PHE A 99 3.60 3.37 4.89
N LEU A 100 4.15 3.25 3.69
CA LEU A 100 5.38 2.52 3.40
C LEU A 100 6.47 3.55 3.07
N ILE A 101 7.55 3.56 3.84
CA ILE A 101 8.67 4.47 3.63
C ILE A 101 9.82 3.70 3.01
N TYR A 102 10.29 4.16 1.87
CA TYR A 102 11.49 3.63 1.21
C TYR A 102 12.55 4.73 1.13
N LYS A 103 13.76 4.44 1.63
CA LYS A 103 14.93 5.31 1.46
C LYS A 103 15.93 4.64 0.51
N LYS A 104 16.28 5.32 -0.58
CA LYS A 104 17.31 4.85 -1.52
C LYS A 104 18.69 5.17 -0.96
N SER A 105 19.48 4.14 -0.65
CA SER A 105 20.89 4.33 -0.29
C SER A 105 21.71 4.76 -1.51
N GLU A 106 22.83 5.44 -1.27
CA GLU A 106 23.86 5.61 -2.30
C GLU A 106 24.40 4.23 -2.70
N LYS A 107 24.65 4.04 -3.99
CA LYS A 107 25.36 2.87 -4.52
C LYS A 107 26.85 3.04 -4.30
#